data_AF-A0A8J6HKZ4-F1
#
_entry.id   AF-A0A8J6HKZ4-F1
#
_cell.length_a   1.000
_cell.length_b   1.000
_cell.length_c   1.000
_cell.angle_alpha   90.00
_cell.angle_beta   90.00
_cell.angle_gamma   90.00
#
_symmetry.space_group_name_H-M   'P 1'
#
loop_
_entity.id
_entity.type
_entity.pdbx_description
1 polymer ?
#
loop_
_entity_poly.entity_id
_entity_poly.type
_entity_poly.pdbx_seq_one_letter_code
_entity_poly.pdbx_strand_id
1 'polypeptide(L)'
;MAKRLHPNNRRKILRSLEVLRQKGKPHSKILEEQQRSQGASSSGGALRYSDAIIFSLQCDKDVLDERLNRRVDKMMEQGLVQELLNFHKMYNESRIADEGFPDYTKGVFQSIGFKEFHSYLMLSEEEKKSEKGCLELEKCLEELKMVTRRYARRQNKWTRNRFLGRRDRQVPPMYGLDVTDLDKWDQNVAQPATQIVQSFISQTDCEYQPLPMQMTTTSTANAEEDTYFCDICERVFVGSFQWSDHLKSNRHKKMIERKNKLSKREISTK
;
A
#
# COMPACT_ATOMS: atom_id res chain seq x y z
N MET A 1 -11.33 19.21 -3.27
CA MET A 1 -10.13 18.38 -2.95
C MET A 1 -9.55 18.64 -1.57
N ALA A 2 -9.40 19.89 -1.13
CA ALA A 2 -8.73 20.21 0.16
C ALA A 2 -9.33 19.48 1.38
N LYS A 3 -10.66 19.45 1.54
CA LYS A 3 -11.34 18.72 2.62
C LYS A 3 -11.08 17.20 2.60
N ARG A 4 -10.88 16.61 1.42
CA ARG A 4 -10.66 15.15 1.22
C ARG A 4 -9.23 14.70 1.54
N LEU A 5 -8.28 15.63 1.56
CA LEU A 5 -6.86 15.30 1.61
C LEU A 5 -6.26 15.80 2.91
N HIS A 6 -5.70 14.87 3.70
CA HIS A 6 -4.91 15.25 4.87
C HIS A 6 -3.75 16.19 4.46
N PRO A 7 -3.47 17.28 5.21
CA PRO A 7 -2.42 18.26 4.87
C PRO A 7 -1.03 17.67 4.62
N ASN A 8 -0.66 16.63 5.37
CA ASN A 8 0.61 15.91 5.18
C ASN A 8 0.67 15.07 3.89
N ASN A 9 -0.42 14.94 3.13
CA ASN A 9 -0.44 14.19 1.88
C ASN A 9 0.09 15.02 0.70
N ARG A 10 1.32 15.52 0.85
CA ARG A 10 1.97 16.49 -0.05
C ARG A 10 1.89 16.08 -1.53
N ARG A 11 2.12 14.81 -1.84
CA ARG A 11 2.05 14.28 -3.23
C ARG A 11 0.66 14.44 -3.87
N LYS A 12 -0.41 14.09 -3.15
CA LYS A 12 -1.79 14.22 -3.67
C LYS A 12 -2.25 15.67 -3.76
N ILE A 13 -1.80 16.51 -2.82
CA ILE A 13 -2.08 17.95 -2.82
C ILE A 13 -1.41 18.60 -4.04
N LEU A 14 -0.10 18.36 -4.22
CA LEU A 14 0.64 18.85 -5.38
C LEU A 14 -0.02 18.42 -6.68
N ARG A 15 -0.37 17.13 -6.81
CA ARG A 15 -1.06 16.62 -8.00
C ARG A 15 -2.39 17.33 -8.26
N SER A 16 -3.15 17.65 -7.22
CA SER A 16 -4.43 18.36 -7.37
C SER A 16 -4.24 19.81 -7.82
N LEU A 17 -3.18 20.48 -7.37
CA LEU A 17 -2.80 21.82 -7.82
C LEU A 17 -2.28 21.81 -9.26
N GLU A 18 -1.49 20.81 -9.63
CA GLU A 18 -1.03 20.62 -11.01
C GLU A 18 -2.19 20.44 -11.98
N VAL A 19 -3.17 19.59 -11.63
CA VAL A 19 -4.37 19.37 -12.46
C VAL A 19 -5.14 20.67 -12.63
N LEU A 20 -5.32 21.45 -11.55
CA LEU A 20 -5.97 22.75 -11.61
C LEU A 20 -5.21 23.71 -12.55
N ARG A 21 -3.88 23.79 -12.43
CA ARG A 21 -3.05 24.64 -13.29
C ARG A 21 -3.09 24.22 -14.76
N GLN A 22 -3.02 22.92 -15.04
CA GLN A 22 -2.96 22.39 -16.40
C GLN A 22 -4.31 22.42 -17.13
N LYS A 23 -5.43 22.22 -16.41
CA LYS A 23 -6.76 22.08 -17.00
C LYS A 23 -7.66 23.28 -16.77
N GLY A 24 -7.26 24.24 -15.94
CA GLY A 24 -8.08 25.40 -15.54
C GLY A 24 -9.32 25.03 -14.72
N LYS A 25 -9.54 23.75 -14.41
CA LYS A 25 -10.70 23.24 -13.68
C LYS A 25 -10.27 22.62 -12.34
N PRO A 26 -11.00 22.86 -11.24
CA PRO A 26 -10.75 22.18 -9.98
C PRO A 26 -10.77 20.66 -10.14
N HIS A 27 -9.74 19.99 -9.62
CA HIS A 27 -9.62 18.52 -9.70
C HIS A 27 -10.86 17.79 -9.16
N SER A 28 -11.54 18.33 -8.13
CA SER A 28 -12.79 17.76 -7.64
C SER A 28 -13.94 17.80 -8.64
N LYS A 29 -14.04 18.85 -9.47
CA LYS A 29 -15.06 18.92 -10.53
C LYS A 29 -14.81 17.88 -11.61
N ILE A 30 -13.55 17.67 -12.00
CA ILE A 30 -13.18 16.63 -12.98
C ILE A 30 -13.55 15.24 -12.46
N LEU A 31 -13.29 14.96 -11.18
CA LEU A 31 -13.67 13.68 -10.58
C LEU A 31 -15.19 13.50 -10.51
N GLU A 32 -15.92 14.58 -10.22
CA GLU A 32 -17.39 14.57 -10.22
C GLU A 32 -17.96 14.33 -11.62
N GLU A 33 -17.41 14.97 -12.66
CA GLU A 33 -17.75 14.73 -14.06
C GLU A 33 -17.53 13.25 -14.42
N GLN A 34 -16.43 12.64 -13.98
CA GLN A 34 -16.17 11.20 -14.18
C GLN A 34 -17.17 10.32 -13.44
N GLN A 35 -17.54 10.67 -12.20
CA GLN A 35 -18.48 9.92 -11.38
C GLN A 35 -19.92 9.97 -11.91
N ARG A 36 -20.27 10.99 -12.69
CA ARG A 36 -21.59 11.12 -13.33
C ARG A 36 -21.71 10.32 -14.64
N SER A 37 -20.60 9.81 -15.18
CA SER A 37 -20.65 9.00 -16.41
C SER A 37 -21.34 7.65 -16.18
N GLN A 38 -22.01 7.12 -17.21
CA GLN A 38 -22.72 5.84 -17.11
C GLN A 38 -21.76 4.71 -16.75
N GLY A 39 -22.10 3.90 -15.74
CA GLY A 39 -21.24 2.82 -15.23
C GLY A 39 -20.13 3.28 -14.28
N ALA A 40 -20.04 4.58 -13.98
CA ALA A 40 -19.11 5.10 -12.99
C ALA A 40 -19.49 4.78 -11.55
N SER A 41 -18.53 5.04 -10.66
CA SER A 41 -18.58 4.74 -9.23
C SER A 41 -17.91 5.86 -8.45
N SER A 42 -18.08 5.89 -7.13
CA SER A 42 -17.33 6.78 -6.22
C SER A 42 -15.81 6.74 -6.43
N SER A 43 -15.30 5.63 -6.99
CA SER A 43 -13.88 5.32 -7.10
C SER A 43 -13.29 5.48 -8.51
N GLY A 44 -14.10 5.93 -9.49
CA GLY A 44 -13.67 6.19 -10.87
C GLY A 44 -14.77 5.95 -11.89
N GLY A 45 -14.44 6.17 -13.17
CA GLY A 45 -15.31 5.92 -14.31
C GLY A 45 -15.61 4.42 -14.53
N ALA A 46 -16.39 4.15 -15.57
CA ALA A 46 -16.82 2.81 -15.95
C ALA A 46 -15.67 1.88 -16.30
N LEU A 47 -15.95 0.58 -16.25
CA LEU A 47 -15.02 -0.44 -16.71
C LEU A 47 -14.83 -0.32 -18.22
N ARG A 48 -13.58 -0.33 -18.69
CA ARG A 48 -13.27 -0.17 -20.12
C ARG A 48 -13.73 -1.36 -20.97
N TYR A 49 -13.67 -2.57 -20.42
CA TYR A 49 -14.05 -3.82 -21.06
C TYR A 49 -15.03 -4.55 -20.16
N SER A 50 -16.28 -4.75 -20.61
CA SER A 50 -17.31 -5.47 -19.84
C SER A 50 -16.95 -6.92 -19.61
N ASP A 51 -16.20 -7.52 -20.53
CA ASP A 51 -15.97 -8.96 -20.59
C ASP A 51 -14.63 -9.30 -19.92
N ALA A 52 -14.51 -8.87 -18.66
CA ALA A 52 -13.34 -9.13 -17.85
C ALA A 52 -13.71 -10.01 -16.65
N ILE A 53 -12.77 -10.88 -16.27
CA ILE A 53 -12.77 -11.61 -15.00
C ILE A 53 -11.43 -11.38 -14.30
N ILE A 54 -11.41 -11.49 -12.98
CA ILE A 54 -10.19 -11.34 -12.18
C ILE A 54 -9.92 -12.64 -11.45
N PHE A 55 -8.73 -13.21 -11.63
CA PHE A 55 -8.24 -14.27 -10.76
C PHE A 55 -7.45 -13.68 -9.60
N SER A 56 -7.78 -14.13 -8.39
CA SER A 56 -7.11 -13.76 -7.16
C SER A 56 -6.48 -14.99 -6.54
N LEU A 57 -5.16 -15.09 -6.65
CA LEU A 57 -4.40 -16.13 -5.96
C LEU A 57 -4.39 -15.82 -4.46
N GLN A 58 -4.96 -16.72 -3.66
CA GLN A 58 -5.09 -16.60 -2.22
C GLN A 58 -4.19 -17.64 -1.55
N CYS A 59 -3.47 -17.22 -0.52
CA CYS A 59 -2.59 -18.08 0.24
C CYS A 59 -2.87 -17.84 1.72
N ASP A 60 -2.83 -18.90 2.53
CA ASP A 60 -2.73 -18.74 3.98
C ASP A 60 -1.58 -17.80 4.34
N LYS A 61 -1.82 -16.96 5.34
CA LYS A 61 -0.92 -15.87 5.71
C LYS A 61 0.42 -16.40 6.20
N ASP A 62 0.40 -17.44 7.03
CA ASP A 62 1.61 -17.90 7.71
C ASP A 62 2.46 -18.73 6.73
N VAL A 63 1.80 -19.52 5.87
CA VAL A 63 2.46 -20.18 4.73
C VAL A 63 3.09 -19.17 3.76
N LEU A 64 2.39 -18.08 3.44
CA LEU A 64 2.92 -17.04 2.56
C LEU A 64 4.12 -16.33 3.21
N ASP A 65 4.03 -15.99 4.49
CA ASP A 65 5.11 -15.32 5.22
C ASP A 65 6.39 -16.20 5.24
N GLU A 66 6.25 -17.51 5.45
CA GLU A 66 7.38 -18.46 5.38
C GLU A 66 7.99 -18.54 3.97
N ARG A 67 7.14 -18.68 2.94
CA ARG A 67 7.61 -18.72 1.53
C ARG A 67 8.34 -17.46 1.12
N LEU A 68 7.86 -16.29 1.56
CA LEU A 68 8.50 -15.01 1.28
C LEU A 68 9.88 -14.92 1.96
N ASN A 69 10.03 -15.42 3.18
CA ASN A 69 11.33 -15.47 3.86
C ASN A 69 12.30 -16.37 3.09
N ARG A 70 11.90 -17.61 2.80
CA ARG A 70 12.71 -18.57 2.05
C ARG A 70 13.07 -18.05 0.64
N ARG A 71 12.18 -17.28 0.02
CA ARG A 71 12.47 -16.63 -1.26
C ARG A 71 13.59 -15.60 -1.13
N VAL A 72 13.61 -14.80 -0.06
CA VAL A 72 14.70 -13.84 0.19
C VAL A 72 16.02 -14.58 0.43
N ASP A 73 16.00 -15.68 1.16
CA ASP A 73 17.19 -16.51 1.37
C ASP A 73 17.72 -17.05 0.02
N LYS A 74 16.84 -17.56 -0.84
CA LYS A 74 17.21 -17.97 -2.22
C LYS A 74 17.72 -16.81 -3.08
N MET A 75 17.19 -15.59 -2.91
CA MET A 75 17.69 -14.42 -3.63
C MET A 75 19.14 -14.12 -3.25
N MET A 76 19.52 -14.35 -1.98
CA MET A 76 20.92 -14.22 -1.54
C MET A 76 21.82 -15.24 -2.22
N GLU A 77 21.40 -16.50 -2.25
CA GLU A 77 22.11 -17.59 -2.96
C GLU A 77 22.27 -17.27 -4.45
N GLN A 78 21.30 -16.58 -5.04
CA GLN A 78 21.29 -16.17 -6.45
C GLN A 78 22.09 -14.88 -6.73
N GLY A 79 22.73 -14.28 -5.71
CA GLY A 79 23.62 -13.13 -5.91
C GLY A 79 22.96 -11.75 -5.75
N LEU A 80 21.87 -11.64 -4.97
CA LEU A 80 21.21 -10.36 -4.66
C LEU A 80 22.19 -9.26 -4.25
N VAL A 81 23.16 -9.56 -3.38
CA VAL A 81 24.15 -8.57 -2.92
C VAL A 81 24.99 -8.06 -4.08
N GLN A 82 25.42 -8.95 -4.98
CA GLN A 82 26.22 -8.57 -6.13
C GLN A 82 25.42 -7.68 -7.09
N GLU A 83 24.14 -8.00 -7.33
CA GLU A 83 23.25 -7.14 -8.12
C GLU A 83 23.13 -5.74 -7.51
N LEU A 84 22.96 -5.64 -6.20
CA LEU A 84 22.83 -4.37 -5.49
C LEU A 84 24.12 -3.55 -5.51
N LEU A 85 25.28 -4.19 -5.33
CA LEU A 85 26.59 -3.54 -5.43
C LEU A 85 26.83 -2.99 -6.84
N ASN A 86 26.56 -3.80 -7.87
CA ASN A 86 26.71 -3.40 -9.27
C ASN A 86 25.78 -2.21 -9.58
N PHE A 87 24.51 -2.30 -9.18
CA PHE A 87 23.55 -1.24 -9.38
C PHE A 87 23.95 0.04 -8.64
N HIS A 88 24.41 -0.05 -7.38
CA HIS A 88 24.87 1.10 -6.60
C HIS A 88 26.07 1.78 -7.24
N LYS A 89 27.04 1.01 -7.74
CA LYS A 89 28.21 1.52 -8.45
C LYS A 89 27.80 2.27 -9.72
N MET A 90 27.07 1.61 -10.63
CA MET A 90 26.60 2.21 -11.87
C MET A 90 25.76 3.48 -11.61
N TYR A 91 24.89 3.42 -10.60
CA TYR A 91 24.09 4.57 -10.22
C TYR A 91 24.95 5.74 -9.74
N ASN A 92 25.90 5.50 -8.82
CA ASN A 92 26.76 6.57 -8.33
C ASN A 92 27.63 7.18 -9.42
N GLU A 93 28.15 6.37 -10.34
CA GLU A 93 28.89 6.84 -11.52
C GLU A 93 28.03 7.80 -12.36
N SER A 94 26.78 7.41 -12.69
CA SER A 94 25.85 8.28 -13.42
C SER A 94 25.45 9.53 -12.63
N ARG A 95 25.25 9.41 -11.31
CA ARG A 95 24.81 10.50 -10.43
C ARG A 95 25.90 11.58 -10.29
N ILE A 96 27.16 11.16 -10.15
CA ILE A 96 28.30 12.06 -10.03
C ILE A 96 28.49 12.83 -11.35
N ALA A 97 28.31 12.16 -12.50
CA ALA A 97 28.37 12.81 -13.81
C ALA A 97 27.28 13.89 -14.00
N ASP A 98 26.09 13.67 -13.43
CA ASP A 98 24.93 14.57 -13.57
C ASP A 98 24.75 15.57 -12.39
N GLU A 99 25.72 15.70 -11.47
CA GLU A 99 25.63 16.53 -10.24
C GLU A 99 24.36 16.28 -9.39
N GLY A 100 23.78 15.09 -9.48
CA GLY A 100 22.48 14.76 -8.88
C GLY A 100 22.55 14.39 -7.39
N PHE A 101 21.50 14.72 -6.62
CA PHE A 101 21.28 14.15 -5.28
C PHE A 101 20.43 12.88 -5.35
N PRO A 102 20.66 11.88 -4.49
CA PRO A 102 19.85 10.66 -4.49
C PRO A 102 18.42 10.96 -4.02
N ASP A 103 17.44 10.75 -4.91
CA ASP A 103 16.01 10.88 -4.61
C ASP A 103 15.36 9.50 -4.48
N TYR A 104 15.42 8.93 -3.27
CA TYR A 104 14.76 7.66 -2.91
C TYR A 104 13.22 7.71 -3.01
N THR A 105 12.65 8.87 -3.37
CA THR A 105 11.21 9.04 -3.53
C THR A 105 10.72 8.79 -4.96
N LYS A 106 11.59 8.39 -5.89
CA LYS A 106 11.22 8.19 -7.30
C LYS A 106 11.89 6.96 -7.93
N GLY A 107 11.27 6.46 -8.99
CA GLY A 107 11.84 5.44 -9.88
C GLY A 107 12.19 4.12 -9.18
N VAL A 108 13.26 3.49 -9.67
CA VAL A 108 13.77 2.20 -9.20
C VAL A 108 14.15 2.24 -7.71
N PHE A 109 14.47 3.40 -7.13
CA PHE A 109 14.79 3.54 -5.71
C PHE A 109 13.63 3.29 -4.75
N GLN A 110 12.38 3.30 -5.26
CA GLN A 110 11.22 2.91 -4.45
C GLN A 110 11.01 1.39 -4.35
N SER A 111 11.73 0.62 -5.17
CA SER A 111 11.69 -0.83 -5.13
C SER A 111 12.07 -1.35 -3.74
N ILE A 112 11.55 -2.54 -3.42
CA ILE A 112 11.93 -3.28 -2.23
C ILE A 112 13.20 -4.05 -2.59
N GLY A 113 14.26 -3.87 -1.79
CA GLY A 113 15.56 -4.51 -2.03
C GLY A 113 16.72 -3.51 -2.03
N PHE A 114 16.54 -2.29 -2.52
CA PHE A 114 17.65 -1.33 -2.57
C PHE A 114 17.76 -0.47 -1.31
N LYS A 115 16.66 0.19 -0.91
CA LYS A 115 16.66 1.11 0.24
C LYS A 115 16.97 0.40 1.56
N GLU A 116 16.56 -0.87 1.69
CA GLU A 116 16.88 -1.71 2.84
C GLU A 116 18.38 -2.01 2.96
N PHE A 117 19.10 -1.98 1.84
CA PHE A 117 20.55 -2.24 1.79
C PHE A 117 21.38 -0.96 1.70
N HIS A 118 20.76 0.22 1.72
CA HIS A 118 21.48 1.46 1.51
C HIS A 118 22.60 1.67 2.53
N SER A 119 22.36 1.37 3.81
CA SER A 119 23.38 1.46 4.87
C SER A 119 24.58 0.55 4.61
N TYR A 120 24.34 -0.70 4.20
CA TYR A 120 25.40 -1.65 3.83
C TYR A 120 26.17 -1.21 2.58
N LEU A 121 25.47 -0.71 1.55
CA LEU A 121 26.06 -0.29 0.28
C LEU A 121 26.98 0.94 0.44
N MET A 122 26.75 1.76 1.46
CA MET A 122 27.56 2.94 1.78
C MET A 122 28.82 2.64 2.59
N LEU A 123 29.00 1.42 3.10
CA LEU A 123 30.21 1.02 3.82
C LEU A 123 31.42 0.96 2.89
N SER A 124 32.62 1.24 3.42
CA SER A 124 33.86 1.01 2.68
C SER A 124 34.08 -0.49 2.41
N GLU A 125 34.96 -0.83 1.46
CA GLU A 125 35.24 -2.25 1.15
C GLU A 125 35.89 -2.99 2.34
N GLU A 126 36.66 -2.27 3.17
CA GLU A 126 37.21 -2.80 4.42
C GLU A 126 36.10 -3.01 5.46
N GLU A 127 35.18 -2.06 5.60
CA GLU A 127 34.05 -2.18 6.53
C GLU A 127 33.10 -3.31 6.13
N LYS A 128 32.83 -3.51 4.83
CA LYS A 128 32.00 -4.61 4.34
C LYS A 128 32.57 -5.99 4.69
N LYS A 129 33.91 -6.11 4.74
CA LYS A 129 34.62 -7.36 5.11
C LYS A 129 34.79 -7.54 6.62
N SER A 130 34.49 -6.50 7.40
CA SER A 130 34.58 -6.55 8.87
C SER A 130 33.32 -7.17 9.48
N GLU A 131 33.39 -7.51 10.77
CA GLU A 131 32.24 -7.96 11.56
C GLU A 131 31.07 -6.97 11.52
N LYS A 132 31.36 -5.66 11.49
CA LYS A 132 30.35 -4.60 11.32
C LYS A 132 29.60 -4.73 9.99
N GLY A 133 30.30 -5.09 8.91
CA GLY A 133 29.70 -5.33 7.59
C GLY A 133 28.77 -6.54 7.59
N CYS A 134 29.18 -7.63 8.22
CA CYS A 134 28.33 -8.83 8.37
C CYS A 134 27.05 -8.53 9.15
N LEU A 135 27.15 -7.86 10.30
CA LEU A 135 26.00 -7.48 11.12
C LEU A 135 25.05 -6.52 10.40
N GLU A 136 25.57 -5.55 9.65
CA GLU A 136 24.72 -4.64 8.88
C GLU A 136 24.02 -5.37 7.73
N LEU A 137 24.70 -6.31 7.06
CA LEU A 137 24.10 -7.13 6.01
C LEU A 137 22.93 -7.98 6.54
N GLU A 138 23.11 -8.64 7.68
CA GLU A 138 22.04 -9.41 8.34
C GLU A 138 20.83 -8.53 8.69
N LYS A 139 21.09 -7.32 9.20
CA LYS A 139 20.04 -6.35 9.49
C LYS A 139 19.30 -5.91 8.23
N CYS A 140 20.00 -5.64 7.13
CA CYS A 140 19.40 -5.32 5.83
C CYS A 140 18.51 -6.47 5.32
N LEU A 141 18.94 -7.72 5.53
CA LEU A 141 18.17 -8.91 5.15
C LEU A 141 16.87 -9.06 5.96
N GLU A 142 16.94 -8.88 7.27
CA GLU A 142 15.74 -8.91 8.11
C GLU A 142 14.78 -7.77 7.79
N GLU A 143 15.31 -6.59 7.45
CA GLU A 143 14.49 -5.48 6.96
C GLU A 143 13.81 -5.85 5.63
N LEU A 144 14.55 -6.41 4.66
CA LEU A 144 14.02 -6.87 3.37
C LEU A 144 12.89 -7.90 3.55
N LYS A 145 13.10 -8.92 4.40
CA LYS A 145 12.07 -9.92 4.72
C LYS A 145 10.83 -9.24 5.32
N MET A 146 11.02 -8.34 6.29
CA MET A 146 9.93 -7.61 6.94
C MET A 146 9.12 -6.75 5.96
N VAL A 147 9.78 -5.95 5.11
CA VAL A 147 9.08 -5.08 4.16
C VAL A 147 8.37 -5.88 3.07
N THR A 148 8.92 -7.03 2.68
CA THR A 148 8.30 -7.95 1.70
C THR A 148 6.99 -8.51 2.24
N ARG A 149 6.97 -8.99 3.49
CA ARG A 149 5.71 -9.42 4.16
C ARG A 149 4.71 -8.28 4.30
N ARG A 150 5.17 -7.08 4.69
CA ARG A 150 4.29 -5.89 4.78
C ARG A 150 3.70 -5.52 3.42
N TYR A 151 4.47 -5.67 2.35
CA TYR A 151 4.01 -5.40 0.99
C TYR A 151 2.93 -6.39 0.55
N ALA A 152 3.15 -7.69 0.74
CA ALA A 152 2.15 -8.72 0.44
C ALA A 152 0.83 -8.48 1.20
N ARG A 153 0.90 -8.18 2.51
CA ARG A 153 -0.29 -7.82 3.31
C ARG A 153 -1.00 -6.57 2.79
N ARG A 154 -0.25 -5.57 2.33
CA ARG A 154 -0.80 -4.35 1.73
C ARG A 154 -1.48 -4.65 0.40
N GLN A 155 -0.90 -5.52 -0.44
CA GLN A 155 -1.53 -5.97 -1.69
C GLN A 155 -2.86 -6.67 -1.40
N ASN A 156 -2.88 -7.65 -0.49
CA ASN A 156 -4.11 -8.37 -0.12
C ASN A 156 -5.19 -7.41 0.42
N LYS A 157 -4.81 -6.49 1.31
CA LYS A 157 -5.73 -5.47 1.83
C LYS A 157 -6.25 -4.55 0.73
N TRP A 158 -5.38 -4.12 -0.19
CA TRP A 158 -5.76 -3.24 -1.29
C TRP A 158 -6.70 -3.95 -2.25
N THR A 159 -6.38 -5.17 -2.69
CA THR A 159 -7.22 -6.00 -3.57
C THR A 159 -8.61 -6.18 -2.97
N ARG A 160 -8.68 -6.66 -1.72
CA ARG A 160 -9.96 -6.85 -1.01
C ARG A 160 -10.77 -5.55 -0.94
N ASN A 161 -10.15 -4.45 -0.50
CA ASN A 161 -10.87 -3.18 -0.34
C ASN A 161 -11.25 -2.53 -1.68
N ARG A 162 -10.47 -2.74 -2.74
CA ARG A 162 -10.65 -2.11 -4.06
C ARG A 162 -11.67 -2.84 -4.93
N PHE A 163 -11.75 -4.16 -4.80
CA PHE A 163 -12.60 -5.02 -5.63
C PHE A 163 -13.79 -5.61 -4.87
N LEU A 164 -13.60 -6.08 -3.63
CA LEU A 164 -14.68 -6.72 -2.86
C LEU A 164 -15.36 -5.79 -1.85
N GLY A 165 -14.74 -4.65 -1.53
CA GLY A 165 -15.15 -3.76 -0.44
C GLY A 165 -16.11 -2.63 -0.80
N ARG A 166 -16.50 -2.46 -2.08
CA ARG A 166 -17.34 -1.34 -2.54
C ARG A 166 -18.49 -1.84 -3.41
N ARG A 167 -19.73 -1.41 -3.08
CA ARG A 167 -20.97 -1.83 -3.76
C ARG A 167 -21.27 -1.03 -5.02
N ASP A 168 -20.86 0.22 -5.04
CA ASP A 168 -21.17 1.19 -6.10
C ASP A 168 -20.24 1.08 -7.31
N ARG A 169 -19.24 0.21 -7.24
CA ARG A 169 -18.29 0.00 -8.32
C ARG A 169 -18.66 -1.22 -9.14
N GLN A 170 -18.79 -1.02 -10.45
CA GLN A 170 -18.78 -2.13 -11.40
C GLN A 170 -17.39 -2.79 -11.34
N VAL A 171 -17.35 -3.97 -10.72
CA VAL A 171 -16.15 -4.77 -10.56
C VAL A 171 -16.34 -6.06 -11.35
N PRO A 172 -15.40 -6.43 -12.23
CA PRO A 172 -15.36 -7.76 -12.84
C PRO A 172 -15.56 -8.86 -11.80
N PRO A 173 -16.27 -9.96 -12.13
CA PRO A 173 -16.31 -11.14 -11.29
C PRO A 173 -14.88 -11.56 -10.90
N MET A 174 -14.65 -11.70 -9.60
CA MET A 174 -13.34 -12.00 -9.05
C MET A 174 -13.36 -13.38 -8.42
N TYR A 175 -12.59 -14.32 -8.96
CA TYR A 175 -12.52 -15.70 -8.50
C TYR A 175 -11.30 -15.91 -7.61
N GLY A 176 -11.49 -16.55 -6.45
CA GLY A 176 -10.40 -16.92 -5.55
C GLY A 176 -9.85 -18.28 -5.93
N LEU A 177 -8.53 -18.39 -6.09
CA LEU A 177 -7.85 -19.64 -6.35
C LEU A 177 -6.85 -19.87 -5.21
N ASP A 178 -6.92 -21.03 -4.57
CA ASP A 178 -6.08 -21.34 -3.41
C ASP A 178 -4.70 -21.83 -3.86
N VAL A 179 -3.67 -21.06 -3.50
CA VAL A 179 -2.25 -21.38 -3.73
C VAL A 179 -1.53 -21.73 -2.42
N THR A 180 -2.27 -22.02 -1.35
CA THR A 180 -1.69 -22.40 -0.05
C THR A 180 -0.91 -23.69 -0.13
N ASP A 181 -1.37 -24.67 -0.90
CA ASP A 181 -0.64 -25.92 -1.16
C ASP A 181 -0.27 -25.96 -2.65
N LEU A 182 1.04 -25.93 -2.94
CA LEU A 182 1.54 -25.92 -4.32
C LEU A 182 1.48 -27.31 -4.96
N ASP A 183 1.48 -28.37 -4.15
CA ASP A 183 1.37 -29.74 -4.67
C ASP A 183 -0.04 -30.02 -5.22
N LYS A 184 -1.02 -29.20 -4.81
CA LYS A 184 -2.41 -29.22 -5.30
C LYS A 184 -2.69 -28.13 -6.33
N TRP A 185 -1.67 -27.57 -6.96
CA TRP A 185 -1.82 -26.49 -7.94
C TRP A 185 -2.82 -26.84 -9.05
N ASP A 186 -2.73 -28.05 -9.60
CA ASP A 186 -3.60 -28.46 -10.71
C ASP A 186 -5.07 -28.49 -10.30
N GLN A 187 -5.37 -28.99 -9.11
CA GLN A 187 -6.73 -29.14 -8.57
C GLN A 187 -7.30 -27.79 -8.08
N ASN A 188 -6.48 -26.96 -7.43
CA ASN A 188 -6.95 -25.74 -6.78
C ASN A 188 -6.86 -24.48 -7.66
N VAL A 189 -6.04 -24.52 -8.71
CA VAL A 189 -5.72 -23.35 -9.53
C VAL A 189 -5.94 -23.62 -11.01
N ALA A 190 -5.22 -24.58 -11.59
CA ALA A 190 -5.21 -24.76 -13.04
C ALA A 190 -6.58 -25.21 -13.58
N GLN A 191 -7.14 -26.30 -13.04
CA GLN A 191 -8.43 -26.82 -13.46
C GLN A 191 -9.57 -25.81 -13.23
N PRO A 192 -9.74 -25.21 -12.02
CA PRO A 192 -10.78 -24.21 -11.81
C PRO A 192 -10.62 -22.99 -12.73
N ALA A 193 -9.41 -22.47 -12.90
CA ALA A 193 -9.18 -21.31 -13.75
C ALA A 193 -9.57 -21.58 -15.20
N THR A 194 -9.16 -22.73 -15.74
CA THR A 194 -9.50 -23.13 -17.12
C THR A 194 -11.02 -23.31 -17.28
N GLN A 195 -11.69 -23.97 -16.34
CA GLN A 195 -13.14 -24.16 -16.39
C GLN A 195 -13.90 -22.84 -16.28
N ILE A 196 -13.46 -21.92 -15.43
CA ILE A 196 -14.01 -20.56 -15.32
C ILE A 196 -13.85 -19.81 -16.63
N VAL A 197 -12.65 -19.80 -17.22
CA VAL A 197 -12.40 -19.13 -18.52
C VAL A 197 -13.25 -19.74 -19.62
N GLN A 198 -13.31 -21.07 -19.71
CA GLN A 198 -14.08 -21.75 -20.75
C GLN A 198 -15.57 -21.45 -20.62
N SER A 199 -16.12 -21.50 -19.40
CA SER A 199 -17.52 -21.17 -19.14
C SER A 199 -17.81 -19.69 -19.43
N PHE A 200 -16.89 -18.81 -19.06
CA PHE A 200 -17.00 -17.37 -19.32
C PHE A 200 -17.02 -17.05 -20.83
N ILE A 201 -16.13 -17.67 -21.61
CA ILE A 201 -16.06 -17.49 -23.08
C ILE A 201 -17.31 -18.10 -23.74
N SER A 202 -17.73 -19.28 -23.27
CA SER A 202 -18.86 -20.02 -23.87
C SER A 202 -20.23 -19.53 -23.39
N GLN A 203 -20.27 -18.60 -22.42
CA GLN A 203 -21.49 -18.10 -21.77
C GLN A 203 -22.35 -19.22 -21.16
N THR A 204 -21.70 -20.26 -20.62
CA THR A 204 -22.35 -21.38 -19.94
C THR A 204 -22.25 -21.22 -18.42
N ASP A 205 -23.12 -21.92 -17.70
CA ASP A 205 -23.05 -21.96 -16.24
C ASP A 205 -21.71 -22.51 -15.77
N CYS A 206 -21.12 -21.86 -14.76
CA CYS A 206 -19.87 -22.25 -14.14
C CYS A 206 -20.14 -22.77 -12.73
N GLU A 207 -19.58 -23.92 -12.39
CA GLU A 207 -19.64 -24.48 -11.04
C GLU A 207 -19.01 -23.53 -10.01
N TYR A 208 -17.89 -22.91 -10.37
CA TYR A 208 -17.18 -21.99 -9.49
C TYR A 208 -17.86 -20.63 -9.45
N GLN A 209 -18.09 -20.15 -8.23
CA GLN A 209 -18.71 -18.85 -7.98
C GLN A 209 -17.64 -17.78 -7.70
N PRO A 210 -17.87 -16.52 -8.12
CA PRO A 210 -16.99 -15.43 -7.78
C PRO A 210 -17.02 -15.16 -6.26
N LEU A 211 -15.93 -14.60 -5.75
CA LEU A 211 -15.78 -14.20 -4.36
C LEU A 211 -16.89 -13.21 -3.97
N PRO A 212 -17.54 -13.42 -2.82
CA PRO A 212 -18.60 -12.54 -2.37
C PRO A 212 -18.05 -11.16 -2.01
N MET A 213 -18.88 -10.13 -2.20
CA MET A 213 -18.57 -8.78 -1.70
C MET A 213 -18.41 -8.83 -0.18
N GLN A 214 -17.29 -8.32 0.32
CA GLN A 214 -16.98 -8.27 1.74
C GLN A 214 -17.22 -6.85 2.24
N MET A 215 -18.29 -6.66 3.00
CA MET A 215 -18.57 -5.39 3.67
C MET A 215 -17.46 -5.11 4.68
N THR A 216 -16.55 -4.19 4.36
CA THR A 216 -15.66 -3.64 5.39
C THR A 216 -16.32 -2.40 5.98
N THR A 217 -16.47 -2.35 7.30
CA THR A 217 -16.99 -1.19 8.04
C THR A 217 -16.20 0.10 7.74
N THR A 218 -14.94 -0.04 7.34
CA THR A 218 -14.06 1.06 6.90
C THR A 218 -14.36 1.63 5.52
N SER A 219 -15.07 0.91 4.64
CA SER A 219 -15.35 1.34 3.26
C SER A 219 -16.33 2.51 3.21
N THR A 220 -17.33 2.48 4.09
CA THR A 220 -18.38 3.49 4.25
C THR A 220 -17.98 4.57 5.26
N ALA A 221 -17.25 4.21 6.32
CA ALA A 221 -16.89 5.17 7.38
C ALA A 221 -15.81 6.22 6.98
N ASN A 222 -15.06 5.99 5.90
CA ASN A 222 -14.17 7.01 5.30
C ASN A 222 -14.82 7.74 4.11
N ALA A 223 -16.13 7.58 3.89
CA ALA A 223 -16.86 8.32 2.86
C ALA A 223 -17.14 9.77 3.30
N GLU A 224 -17.14 10.05 4.60
CA GLU A 224 -17.23 11.40 5.13
C GLU A 224 -15.91 12.14 4.91
N GLU A 225 -15.98 13.19 4.11
CA GLU A 225 -14.84 14.01 3.68
C GLU A 225 -14.54 15.15 4.65
N ASP A 226 -15.12 15.10 5.84
CA ASP A 226 -14.98 16.14 6.84
C ASP A 226 -13.61 16.06 7.50
N THR A 227 -13.08 17.24 7.80
CA THR A 227 -11.78 17.42 8.44
C THR A 227 -12.03 17.88 9.86
N TYR A 228 -11.46 17.16 10.83
CA TYR A 228 -11.54 17.45 12.25
C TYR A 228 -10.16 17.87 12.76
N PHE A 229 -10.12 18.82 13.68
CA PHE A 229 -8.89 19.25 14.32
C PHE A 229 -8.99 19.03 15.84
N CYS A 230 -7.96 18.42 16.42
CA CYS A 230 -7.84 18.29 17.86
C CYS A 230 -6.99 19.42 18.43
N ASP A 231 -7.56 20.34 19.20
CA ASP A 231 -6.82 21.41 19.87
C ASP A 231 -5.91 20.92 21.01
N ILE A 232 -6.13 19.70 21.51
CA ILE A 232 -5.32 19.11 22.59
C ILE A 232 -4.07 18.43 22.04
N CYS A 233 -4.22 17.77 20.88
CA CYS A 233 -3.14 17.02 20.25
C CYS A 233 -2.51 17.75 19.06
N GLU A 234 -3.03 18.92 18.71
CA GLU A 234 -2.63 19.75 17.56
C GLU A 234 -2.54 18.95 16.27
N ARG A 235 -3.58 18.16 16.00
CA ARG A 235 -3.60 17.17 14.91
C ARG A 235 -4.87 17.23 14.11
N VAL A 236 -4.71 17.09 12.80
CA VAL A 236 -5.80 17.01 11.82
C VAL A 236 -6.17 15.54 11.58
N PHE A 237 -7.46 15.27 11.48
CA PHE A 237 -8.04 13.97 11.14
C PHE A 237 -9.00 14.14 9.97
N VAL A 238 -9.08 13.15 9.09
CA VAL A 238 -10.00 13.16 7.94
C VAL A 238 -10.95 11.98 8.08
N GLY A 239 -12.25 12.28 8.16
CA GLY A 239 -13.33 11.33 8.40
C GLY A 239 -13.65 11.12 9.89
N SER A 240 -14.93 10.97 10.19
CA SER A 240 -15.46 10.83 11.55
C SER A 240 -14.96 9.58 12.28
N PHE A 241 -14.69 8.50 11.56
CA PHE A 241 -14.15 7.27 12.15
C PHE A 241 -12.78 7.49 12.78
N GLN A 242 -11.84 8.10 12.04
CA GLN A 242 -10.50 8.38 12.54
C GLN A 242 -10.54 9.38 13.71
N TRP A 243 -11.46 10.34 13.64
CA TRP A 243 -11.72 11.27 14.72
C TRP A 243 -12.21 10.56 15.99
N SER A 244 -13.21 9.68 15.87
CA SER A 244 -13.75 8.91 17.00
C SER A 244 -12.69 8.01 17.65
N ASP A 245 -11.89 7.33 16.83
CA ASP A 245 -10.81 6.47 17.32
C ASP A 245 -9.72 7.29 18.02
N HIS A 246 -9.40 8.47 17.47
CA HIS A 246 -8.49 9.40 18.12
C HIS A 246 -8.96 9.81 19.52
N LEU A 247 -10.22 10.21 19.67
CA LEU A 247 -10.78 10.62 20.97
C LEU A 247 -10.73 9.50 22.02
N LYS A 248 -10.88 8.25 21.58
CA LYS A 248 -10.79 7.05 22.45
C LYS A 248 -9.36 6.64 22.76
N SER A 249 -8.37 7.11 21.99
CA SER A 249 -6.99 6.69 22.10
C SER A 249 -6.34 7.06 23.45
N ASN A 250 -5.52 6.14 23.98
CA ASN A 250 -4.77 6.38 25.22
C ASN A 250 -3.86 7.61 25.13
N ARG A 251 -3.32 7.90 23.94
CA ARG A 251 -2.50 9.09 23.72
C ARG A 251 -3.30 10.37 23.93
N HIS A 252 -4.51 10.45 23.39
CA HIS A 252 -5.38 11.62 23.54
C HIS A 252 -5.77 11.81 25.02
N LYS A 253 -6.19 10.74 25.71
CA LYS A 253 -6.52 10.76 27.14
C LYS A 253 -5.36 11.26 28.01
N LYS A 254 -4.15 10.77 27.78
CA LYS A 254 -2.94 11.22 28.50
C LYS A 254 -2.63 12.71 28.26
N MET A 255 -2.87 13.21 27.04
CA MET A 255 -2.66 14.64 26.73
C MET A 255 -3.69 15.53 27.43
N ILE A 256 -4.96 15.09 27.52
CA ILE A 256 -5.99 15.78 28.31
C ILE A 256 -5.56 15.86 29.77
N GLU A 257 -5.16 14.74 30.38
CA GLU A 257 -4.74 14.70 31.77
C GLU A 257 -3.55 15.63 32.04
N ARG A 258 -2.58 15.68 31.13
CA ARG A 258 -1.44 16.60 31.22
C ARG A 258 -1.88 18.07 31.15
N LYS A 259 -2.77 18.42 30.21
CA LYS A 259 -3.28 19.78 30.06
C LYS A 259 -4.08 20.22 31.29
N ASN A 260 -4.91 19.33 31.84
CA ASN A 260 -5.68 19.57 33.07
C ASN A 260 -4.79 19.71 34.32
N LYS A 261 -3.66 19.00 34.39
CA LYS A 261 -2.67 19.19 35.47
C LYS A 261 -1.94 20.53 35.37
N LEU A 262 -1.62 20.98 34.15
CA LEU A 262 -0.99 22.27 33.91
C LEU A 262 -1.92 23.43 34.25
N SER A 263 -3.18 23.38 33.81
CA SER A 263 -4.16 24.42 34.14
C SER A 263 -4.44 24.50 35.65
N LYS A 264 -4.52 23.37 36.35
CA LYS A 264 -4.65 23.34 37.82
C LYS A 264 -3.44 23.93 38.54
N ARG A 265 -2.23 23.76 38.00
CA ARG A 265 -1.01 24.37 38.57
C ARG A 265 -1.01 25.88 38.37
N GLU A 266 -1.36 26.35 37.17
CA GLU A 266 -1.43 27.79 36.85
C GLU A 266 -2.46 28.54 37.71
N ILE A 267 -3.60 27.90 38.02
CA ILE A 267 -4.63 28.46 38.93
C ILE A 267 -4.16 28.47 40.39
N SER A 268 -3.28 27.55 40.79
CA SER A 268 -2.76 27.48 42.17
C SER A 268 -1.55 28.39 42.43
N THR A 269 -0.96 28.98 41.38
CA THR A 269 0.17 29.93 41.45
C THR A 269 -0.23 31.40 41.24
N LYS A 270 -1.52 31.67 41.11
CA LYS A 270 -2.11 33.02 41.15
C LYS A 270 -2.87 33.19 42.46
#